data_AF-A0A3R9XAH9-F1
#
_entry.id   AF-A0A3R9XAH9-F1
#
_cell.length_a   1.000
_cell.length_b   1.000
_cell.length_c   1.000
_cell.angle_alpha   90.00
_cell.angle_beta   90.00
_cell.angle_gamma   90.00
#
_symmetry.space_group_name_H-M   'P 1'
#
loop_
_entity.id
_entity.type
_entity.pdbx_description
1 polymer ?
#
loop_
_entity_poly.entity_id
_entity_poly.type
_entity_poly.pdbx_seq_one_letter_code
_entity_poly.pdbx_strand_id
1 'polypeptide(L)'
;AGIEPSVGSKGDSYDNALAETINGLYKAELIHRRAPWKTKEAVEFATLEWVSWFNHQRLLEPIGYIPPAEAEANYYRQLASQAATAAV
;
A
#
# COMPACT_ATOMS: atom_id res chain seq x y z
N ALA A 1 -18.93 9.25 10.76
CA ALA A 1 -17.70 8.76 11.39
C ALA A 1 -17.88 7.26 11.58
N GLY A 2 -17.07 6.43 10.93
CA GLY A 2 -17.20 4.98 10.97
C GLY A 2 -16.26 4.36 9.96
N ILE A 3 -15.06 4.01 10.40
CA ILE A 3 -14.24 3.01 9.71
C ILE A 3 -14.69 1.70 10.35
N GLU A 4 -15.34 0.81 9.61
CA GLU A 4 -15.60 -0.54 10.07
C GLU A 4 -14.25 -1.27 10.15
N PRO A 5 -13.77 -1.65 11.35
CA PRO A 5 -12.56 -2.43 11.44
C PRO A 5 -12.82 -3.82 10.86
N SER A 6 -12.23 -4.11 9.71
CA SER A 6 -12.15 -5.48 9.18
C SER A 6 -11.14 -6.27 10.02
N VAL A 7 -11.58 -6.70 11.20
CA VAL A 7 -10.94 -7.85 11.86
C VAL A 7 -11.56 -9.07 11.21
N GLY A 8 -10.82 -9.65 10.28
CA GLY A 8 -11.23 -10.87 9.58
C GLY A 8 -11.92 -11.87 10.52
N SER A 9 -12.97 -12.53 10.05
CA SER A 9 -13.60 -13.60 10.84
C SER A 9 -12.56 -14.69 11.15
N LYS A 10 -12.75 -15.52 12.19
CA LYS A 10 -11.77 -16.58 12.51
C LYS A 10 -11.50 -17.44 11.27
N GLY A 11 -10.30 -17.31 10.71
CA GLY A 11 -9.86 -18.05 9.51
C GLY A 11 -9.96 -17.27 8.18
N ASP A 12 -10.43 -16.02 8.17
CA ASP A 12 -10.54 -15.17 6.98
C ASP A 12 -9.71 -13.88 7.18
N SER A 13 -8.40 -13.98 7.01
CA SER A 13 -7.44 -12.90 7.32
C SER A 13 -6.93 -12.15 6.09
N TYR A 14 -7.69 -12.13 4.97
CA TYR A 14 -7.19 -11.61 3.69
C TYR A 14 -6.68 -10.16 3.78
N ASP A 15 -7.45 -9.27 4.40
CA ASP A 15 -7.05 -7.86 4.59
C ASP A 15 -5.80 -7.75 5.47
N ASN A 16 -5.70 -8.57 6.51
CA ASN A 16 -4.54 -8.61 7.39
C ASN A 16 -3.30 -9.12 6.65
N ALA A 17 -3.44 -10.16 5.83
CA ALA A 17 -2.32 -10.76 5.10
C ALA A 17 -1.67 -9.78 4.12
N LEU A 18 -2.48 -8.96 3.43
CA LEU A 18 -1.95 -7.92 2.53
C LEU A 18 -1.21 -6.84 3.34
N ALA A 19 -1.81 -6.33 4.41
CA ALA A 19 -1.18 -5.33 5.27
C ALA A 19 0.11 -5.85 5.91
N GLU A 20 0.12 -7.11 6.36
CA GLU A 20 1.29 -7.80 6.91
C GLU A 20 2.40 -7.94 5.87
N THR A 21 2.06 -8.24 4.62
CA THR A 21 3.03 -8.35 3.52
C THR A 21 3.72 -7.02 3.27
N ILE A 22 2.97 -5.92 3.19
CA ILE A 22 3.55 -4.57 3.00
C ILE A 22 4.41 -4.17 4.20
N ASN A 23 3.94 -4.42 5.42
CA ASN A 23 4.72 -4.16 6.63
C ASN A 23 6.01 -5.00 6.70
N GLY A 24 5.96 -6.25 6.24
CA GLY A 24 7.12 -7.13 6.13
C GLY A 24 8.15 -6.59 5.13
N LEU A 25 7.70 -6.18 3.94
CA LEU A 25 8.54 -5.55 2.92
C LEU A 25 9.19 -4.27 3.43
N TYR A 26 8.42 -3.39 4.05
CA TYR A 26 8.93 -2.16 4.66
C TYR A 26 10.04 -2.43 5.68
N LYS A 27 9.81 -3.39 6.60
CA LYS A 27 10.82 -3.76 7.60
C LYS A 27 12.07 -4.35 6.96
N ALA A 28 11.93 -5.21 5.95
CA ALA A 28 13.06 -5.83 5.27
C ALA A 28 13.88 -4.82 4.45
N GLU A 29 13.22 -4.01 3.64
CA GLU A 29 13.86 -3.10 2.67
C GLU A 29 14.40 -1.83 3.31
N LEU A 30 13.75 -1.32 4.36
CA LEU A 30 14.13 -0.08 5.03
C LEU A 30 14.76 -0.32 6.39
N ILE A 31 13.99 -0.89 7.33
CA ILE A 31 14.39 -0.93 8.74
C ILE A 31 15.62 -1.79 8.96
N HIS A 32 15.61 -3.03 8.49
CA HIS A 32 16.70 -3.98 8.68
C HIS A 32 17.88 -3.68 7.76
N ARG A 33 17.62 -3.33 6.49
CA ARG A 33 18.68 -3.07 5.51
C ARG A 33 19.53 -1.84 5.82
N ARG A 34 18.94 -0.80 6.42
CA ARG A 34 19.64 0.47 6.75
C ARG A 34 19.99 0.60 8.23
N ALA A 35 19.77 -0.45 9.04
CA ALA A 35 20.16 -0.47 10.44
C ALA A 35 21.70 -0.41 10.61
N PRO A 36 22.21 0.11 11.75
CA PRO A 36 21.47 0.66 12.89
C PRO A 36 21.03 2.11 12.68
N TRP A 37 19.86 2.46 13.21
CA TRP A 37 19.33 3.82 13.20
C TRP A 37 19.74 4.58 14.45
N LYS A 38 20.20 5.83 14.28
CA LYS A 38 20.70 6.66 15.38
C LYS A 38 19.58 7.38 16.14
N THR A 39 18.52 7.80 15.44
CA THR A 39 17.41 8.54 16.02
C THR A 39 16.08 8.13 15.37
N LYS A 40 14.97 8.49 16.00
CA LYS A 40 13.62 8.23 15.47
C LYS A 40 13.33 9.10 14.25
N GLU A 41 13.79 10.34 14.26
CA GLU A 41 13.60 11.30 13.17
C GLU A 41 14.25 10.82 11.87
N ALA A 42 15.40 10.14 11.97
CA ALA A 42 16.05 9.52 10.82
C ALA A 42 15.19 8.39 10.21
N VAL A 43 14.52 7.60 11.06
CA VAL A 43 13.58 6.56 10.60
C VAL A 43 12.37 7.20 9.96
N GLU A 44 11.79 8.25 10.57
CA GLU A 44 10.62 8.96 10.04
C GLU A 44 10.89 9.54 8.65
N PHE A 45 12.01 10.23 8.47
CA PHE A 45 12.39 10.77 7.16
C PHE A 45 12.56 9.67 6.11
N ALA A 46 13.29 8.62 6.46
CA ALA A 46 13.50 7.50 5.54
C ALA A 46 12.20 6.72 5.23
N THR A 47 11.24 6.72 6.16
CA THR A 47 9.89 6.17 5.96
C THR A 47 9.15 6.98 4.91
N LEU A 48 9.17 8.31 5.00
CA LEU A 48 8.55 9.18 4.00
C LEU A 48 9.13 8.95 2.61
N GLU A 49 10.46 8.84 2.51
CA GLU A 49 11.13 8.51 1.25
C GLU A 49 10.69 7.13 0.72
N TRP A 50 10.67 6.11 1.57
CA TRP A 50 10.27 4.76 1.17
C TRP A 50 8.81 4.71 0.71
N VAL A 51 7.90 5.37 1.41
CA VAL A 51 6.47 5.45 1.04
C VAL A 51 6.28 6.19 -0.29
N SER A 52 6.99 7.29 -0.48
CA SER A 52 6.95 8.04 -1.75
C SER A 52 7.44 7.18 -2.92
N TRP A 53 8.60 6.53 -2.76
CA TRP A 53 9.14 5.60 -3.76
C TRP A 53 8.21 4.43 -4.02
N PHE A 54 7.69 3.79 -2.97
CA PHE A 54 6.79 2.64 -3.08
C PHE A 54 5.54 2.98 -3.90
N ASN A 55 4.90 4.12 -3.62
CA ASN A 55 3.64 4.47 -4.27
C ASN A 55 3.81 5.05 -5.69
N HIS A 56 4.87 5.81 -5.92
CA HIS A 56 5.00 6.61 -7.15
C HIS A 56 6.08 6.12 -8.11
N GLN A 57 6.96 5.20 -7.70
CA GLN A 57 8.09 4.75 -8.52
C GLN A 57 8.23 3.23 -8.60
N ARG A 58 7.88 2.49 -7.54
CA ARG A 58 8.01 1.03 -7.51
C ARG A 58 7.04 0.39 -8.51
N LEU A 59 7.58 -0.37 -9.44
CA LEU A 59 6.77 -1.18 -10.36
C LEU A 59 6.43 -2.52 -9.71
N LEU A 60 5.16 -2.92 -9.78
CA LEU A 60 4.68 -4.18 -9.23
C LEU A 60 4.08 -5.03 -10.36
N GLU A 61 4.67 -6.20 -10.61
CA GLU A 61 4.20 -7.17 -11.59
C GLU A 61 2.71 -7.54 -11.42
N PRO A 62 2.18 -7.80 -10.21
CA PRO A 62 0.78 -8.20 -10.03
C PRO A 62 -0.26 -7.17 -10.50
N ILE A 63 0.12 -5.89 -10.60
CA ILE A 63 -0.74 -4.80 -11.07
C ILE A 63 -0.35 -4.33 -12.48
N GLY A 64 0.45 -5.10 -13.22
CA GLY A 64 0.82 -4.81 -14.60
C GLY A 64 2.07 -3.95 -14.76
N TYR A 65 3.01 -4.03 -13.82
CA TYR A 65 4.27 -3.27 -13.83
C TYR A 65 4.07 -1.74 -13.87
N ILE A 66 3.08 -1.24 -13.13
CA ILE A 66 2.86 0.20 -12.91
C ILE A 66 3.04 0.54 -11.42
N PRO A 67 3.23 1.82 -11.07
CA PRO A 67 3.22 2.27 -9.68
C PRO A 67 1.86 2.05 -8.99
N PRO A 68 1.83 1.71 -7.69
CA PRO A 68 0.58 1.55 -6.93
C PRO A 68 -0.38 2.74 -7.03
N ALA A 69 0.14 3.98 -6.98
CA ALA A 69 -0.69 5.17 -7.10
C ALA A 69 -1.37 5.28 -8.48
N GLU A 70 -0.71 4.80 -9.54
CA GLU A 70 -1.30 4.75 -10.88
C GLU A 70 -2.37 3.66 -10.96
N ALA A 71 -2.13 2.48 -10.39
CA ALA A 71 -3.13 1.42 -10.34
C ALA A 71 -4.39 1.85 -9.58
N GLU A 72 -4.23 2.54 -8.45
CA GLU A 72 -5.35 3.10 -7.68
C GLU A 72 -6.13 4.15 -8.50
N ALA A 73 -5.44 5.07 -9.17
CA ALA A 73 -6.08 6.05 -10.04
C ALA A 73 -6.83 5.39 -11.21
N ASN A 74 -6.28 4.32 -11.79
CA ASN A 74 -6.93 3.53 -12.84
C ASN A 74 -8.20 2.85 -12.32
N TYR A 75 -8.13 2.25 -11.13
CA TYR A 75 -9.26 1.61 -10.47
C TYR A 75 -10.43 2.59 -10.26
N TYR A 76 -10.17 3.77 -9.69
CA TYR A 76 -11.22 4.76 -9.46
C TYR A 76 -11.81 5.33 -10.75
N ARG A 77 -11.00 5.52 -11.81
CA ARG A 77 -11.52 5.91 -13.13
C ARG A 77 -12.47 4.86 -13.71
N GLN A 78 -12.12 3.58 -13.59
CA GLN A 78 -12.97 2.48 -14.05
C GLN A 78 -14.27 2.39 -13.25
N LEU A 79 -14.19 2.49 -11.92
CA LEU A 79 -15.35 2.46 -11.03
C LEU A 79 -16.33 3.59 -11.35
N ALA A 80 -15.83 4.82 -11.55
CA ALA A 80 -16.64 5.96 -11.94
C ALA A 80 -17.32 5.76 -13.31
N SER A 81 -16.60 5.17 -14.27
CA SER A 81 -17.14 4.88 -15.61
C SER A 81 -18.24 3.81 -15.58
N GLN A 82 -18.08 2.78 -14.76
CA GLN A 82 -19.09 1.74 -14.56
C GLN A 82 -20.35 2.30 -13.90
N ALA A 83 -20.19 3.13 -12.86
CA ALA A 83 -21.31 3.81 -12.21
C ALA A 83 -22.07 4.72 -13.19
N ALA A 84 -21.36 5.43 -14.07
CA ALA A 84 -21.98 6.24 -15.10
C ALA A 84 -22.74 5.40 -16.14
N THR A 85 -22.20 4.24 -16.54
CA THR A 85 -22.84 3.34 -17.50
C THR A 85 -24.10 2.67 -16.92
N ALA A 86 -24.10 2.33 -15.63
CA ALA A 86 -25.23 1.71 -14.95
C ALA A 86 -26.40 2.69 -14.66
N ALA A 87 -26.15 4.00 -14.76
CA ALA A 87 -27.14 5.05 -14.56
C ALA A 87 -27.84 5.51 -15.86
N VAL A 88 -27.44 4.95 -17.02
CA VAL A 88 -28.03 5.17 -18.36
C VAL A 88 -28.94 3.99 -18.72
#